data_AF-A0A136Q8C0-F1
#
_entry.id   AF-A0A136Q8C0-F1
#
_cell.length_a   1.000
_cell.length_b   1.000
_cell.length_c   1.000
_cell.angle_alpha   90.00
_cell.angle_beta   90.00
_cell.angle_gamma   90.00
#
_symmetry.space_group_name_H-M   'P 1'
#
loop_
_entity.id
_entity.type
_entity.pdbx_description
1 polymer ?
#
loop_
_entity_poly.entity_id
_entity_poly.type
_entity_poly.pdbx_seq_one_letter_code
_entity_poly.pdbx_strand_id
1 'polypeptide(L)'
;MKHATIILKRKRDREISLEMLSEQELEQIAALTAYDEYALDEYVFSVLGNEIKITDEVIAAALNALPEDKRNIILLFYFLDMTDREIGKLLSLMRRTVTKRRASTLEKLKKIIERK
;
A
#
# COMPACT_ATOMS: atom_id res chain seq x y z
N MET A 1 26.07 35.44 -21.60
CA MET A 1 25.14 36.36 -20.90
C MET A 1 23.87 36.67 -21.72
N LYS A 2 23.95 37.11 -23.00
CA LYS A 2 22.77 37.49 -23.82
C LYS A 2 21.74 36.36 -24.10
N HIS A 3 22.19 35.11 -24.23
CA HIS A 3 21.31 33.98 -24.54
C HIS A 3 20.35 33.61 -23.40
N ALA A 4 20.80 33.69 -22.14
CA ALA A 4 19.96 33.41 -20.97
C ALA A 4 18.81 34.42 -20.83
N THR A 5 19.07 35.70 -21.13
CA THR A 5 18.06 36.77 -21.12
C THR A 5 16.95 36.54 -22.14
N ILE A 6 17.29 36.03 -23.34
CA ILE A 6 16.31 35.70 -24.38
C ILE A 6 15.42 34.53 -23.94
N ILE A 7 16.00 33.51 -23.31
CA ILE A 7 15.26 32.33 -22.81
C ILE A 7 14.29 32.75 -21.69
N LEU A 8 14.75 33.55 -20.73
CA LEU A 8 13.91 34.04 -19.63
C LEU A 8 12.77 34.94 -20.11
N LYS A 9 13.02 35.81 -21.10
CA LYS A 9 11.97 36.64 -21.71
C LYS A 9 10.90 35.77 -22.38
N ARG A 10 11.31 34.78 -23.18
CA ARG A 10 10.40 33.84 -23.84
C ARG A 10 9.58 33.00 -22.86
N LYS A 11 10.17 32.64 -21.72
CA LYS A 11 9.51 31.86 -20.66
C LYS A 11 8.41 32.69 -20.00
N ARG A 12 8.70 33.95 -19.67
CA ARG A 12 7.72 34.89 -19.09
C ARG A 12 6.53 35.19 -20.01
N ASP A 13 6.74 35.19 -21.32
CA ASP A 13 5.66 35.44 -22.29
C ASP A 13 4.75 34.21 -22.50
N ARG A 14 5.08 33.04 -21.90
CA ARG A 14 4.36 31.77 -22.06
C ARG A 14 3.87 31.14 -20.75
N GLU A 15 4.18 31.76 -19.61
CA GLU A 15 3.85 31.24 -18.29
C GLU A 15 2.91 32.20 -17.57
N ILE A 16 1.92 31.64 -16.88
CA ILE A 16 1.06 32.34 -15.94
C ILE A 16 1.17 31.66 -14.57
N SER A 17 0.93 32.44 -13.50
CA SER A 17 0.86 31.86 -12.16
C SER A 17 -0.32 30.89 -12.08
N LEU A 18 -0.17 29.77 -11.37
CA LEU A 18 -1.27 28.83 -11.12
C LEU A 18 -2.43 29.50 -10.37
N GLU A 19 -2.15 30.53 -9.58
CA GLU A 19 -3.15 31.32 -8.85
C GLU A 19 -4.03 32.18 -9.77
N MET A 20 -3.62 32.36 -11.03
CA MET A 20 -4.34 33.15 -12.03
C MET A 20 -5.24 32.28 -12.91
N LEU A 21 -5.27 30.97 -12.68
CA LEU A 21 -6.12 30.05 -13.42
C LEU A 21 -7.58 30.20 -12.96
N SER A 22 -8.49 30.24 -13.91
CA SER A 22 -9.93 30.12 -13.67
C SER A 22 -10.30 28.69 -13.27
N GLU A 23 -11.47 28.52 -12.63
CA GLU A 23 -12.02 27.19 -12.33
C GLU A 23 -12.12 26.30 -13.56
N GLN A 24 -12.52 26.88 -14.70
CA GLN A 24 -12.66 26.15 -15.96
C GLN A 24 -11.31 25.67 -16.54
N GLU A 25 -10.23 26.40 -16.29
CA GLU A 25 -8.87 25.98 -16.68
C GLU A 25 -8.33 24.90 -15.73
N LEU A 26 -8.65 24.98 -14.43
CA LEU A 26 -8.32 23.94 -13.46
C LEU A 26 -9.03 22.63 -13.80
N GLU A 27 -10.31 22.68 -14.19
CA GLU A 27 -11.05 21.50 -14.66
C GLU A 27 -10.43 20.89 -15.92
N GLN A 28 -9.99 21.71 -16.88
CA GLN A 28 -9.31 21.23 -18.08
C GLN A 28 -7.97 20.56 -17.75
N ILE A 29 -7.19 21.14 -16.82
CA ILE A 29 -5.93 20.53 -16.36
C ILE A 29 -6.21 19.21 -15.65
N ALA A 30 -7.23 19.16 -14.78
CA ALA A 30 -7.64 17.93 -14.09
C ALA A 30 -8.17 16.85 -15.05
N ALA A 31 -8.81 17.24 -16.14
CA ALA A 31 -9.23 16.31 -17.20
C ALA A 31 -8.05 15.78 -18.03
N LEU A 32 -6.94 16.53 -18.09
CA LEU A 32 -5.71 16.18 -18.80
C LEU A 32 -4.66 15.52 -17.90
N THR A 33 -4.84 15.53 -16.59
CA THR A 33 -3.96 14.80 -15.67
C THR A 33 -4.13 13.30 -15.88
N ALA A 34 -3.11 12.68 -16.48
CA ALA A 34 -2.89 11.25 -16.38
C ALA A 34 -2.14 10.97 -15.08
N TYR A 35 -2.68 10.09 -14.25
CA TYR A 35 -1.90 9.46 -13.20
C TYR A 35 -1.05 8.39 -13.87
N ASP A 36 0.26 8.36 -13.57
CA ASP A 36 1.04 7.15 -13.85
C ASP A 36 0.42 6.03 -13.01
N GLU A 37 -0.34 5.14 -13.66
CA GLU A 37 -0.61 3.81 -13.12
C GLU A 37 0.71 3.06 -13.13
N TYR A 38 1.56 3.31 -12.13
CA TYR A 38 2.61 2.37 -11.81
C TYR A 38 1.91 1.04 -11.62
N ALA A 39 2.20 0.06 -12.48
CA ALA A 39 1.80 -1.31 -12.26
C ALA A 39 2.40 -1.72 -10.92
N LEU A 40 1.62 -1.57 -9.85
CA LEU A 40 2.04 -1.95 -8.52
C LEU A 40 2.22 -3.46 -8.56
N ASP A 41 3.41 -3.93 -8.21
CA ASP A 41 3.65 -5.36 -8.07
C ASP A 41 2.60 -5.93 -7.11
N GLU A 42 1.74 -6.81 -7.64
CA GLU A 42 0.73 -7.50 -6.83
C GLU A 42 1.35 -8.75 -6.21
N TYR A 43 1.42 -8.76 -4.89
CA TYR A 43 1.82 -9.95 -4.12
C TYR A 43 0.57 -10.70 -3.70
N VAL A 44 0.40 -11.91 -4.23
CA VAL A 44 -0.79 -12.75 -3.98
C VAL A 44 -0.48 -13.81 -2.93
N PHE A 45 -1.29 -13.84 -1.87
CA PHE A 45 -1.26 -14.87 -0.84
C PHE A 45 -2.52 -15.72 -0.91
N SER A 46 -2.37 -17.04 -1.00
CA SER A 46 -3.49 -17.97 -0.94
C SER A 46 -3.63 -18.55 0.47
N VAL A 47 -4.81 -18.39 1.08
CA VAL A 47 -5.14 -18.98 2.39
C VAL A 47 -6.51 -19.64 2.31
N LEU A 48 -6.51 -20.98 2.41
CA LEU A 48 -7.74 -21.79 2.42
C LEU A 48 -8.66 -21.51 1.22
N GLY A 49 -8.08 -21.27 0.04
CA GLY A 49 -8.81 -20.97 -1.19
C GLY A 49 -9.19 -19.50 -1.38
N ASN A 50 -8.86 -18.62 -0.43
CA ASN A 50 -9.01 -17.17 -0.58
C ASN A 50 -7.70 -16.56 -1.08
N GLU A 51 -7.77 -15.71 -2.10
CA GLU A 51 -6.63 -14.94 -2.60
C GLU A 51 -6.65 -13.54 -2.00
N ILE A 52 -5.53 -13.15 -1.39
CA ILE A 52 -5.33 -11.84 -0.79
C ILE A 52 -4.24 -11.15 -1.56
N LYS A 53 -4.58 -10.02 -2.18
CA LYS A 53 -3.65 -9.19 -2.94
C LYS A 53 -3.10 -8.08 -2.05
N ILE A 54 -1.78 -7.92 -2.07
CA ILE A 54 -1.07 -6.89 -1.33
C ILE A 54 -0.17 -6.16 -2.33
N THR A 55 -0.31 -4.83 -2.39
CA THR A 55 0.48 -3.97 -3.30
C THR A 55 1.69 -3.35 -2.61
N ASP A 56 1.70 -3.31 -1.28
CA ASP A 56 2.84 -2.80 -0.51
C ASP A 56 3.93 -3.89 -0.42
N GLU A 57 5.05 -3.64 -1.09
CA GLU A 57 6.22 -4.54 -1.12
C GLU A 57 6.78 -4.80 0.28
N VAL A 58 6.81 -3.80 1.16
CA VAL A 58 7.36 -3.93 2.52
C VAL A 58 6.50 -4.87 3.34
N ILE A 59 5.17 -4.72 3.26
CA ILE A 59 4.21 -5.61 3.91
C ILE A 59 4.31 -7.02 3.32
N ALA A 60 4.34 -7.15 2.00
CA ALA A 60 4.44 -8.44 1.33
C ALA A 60 5.72 -9.20 1.71
N ALA A 61 6.86 -8.51 1.71
CA ALA A 61 8.14 -9.07 2.14
C ALA A 61 8.12 -9.50 3.61
N ALA A 62 7.54 -8.67 4.50
CA ALA A 62 7.43 -8.99 5.92
C ALA A 62 6.54 -10.21 6.17
N LEU A 63 5.43 -10.34 5.42
CA LEU A 63 4.55 -11.51 5.49
C LEU A 63 5.24 -12.77 4.94
N ASN A 64 6.03 -12.66 3.88
CA ASN A 64 6.81 -13.78 3.34
C ASN A 64 7.89 -14.29 4.29
N ALA A 65 8.42 -13.44 5.17
CA ALA A 65 9.39 -13.84 6.20
C ALA A 65 8.75 -14.63 7.36
N LEU A 66 7.42 -14.69 7.45
CA LEU A 66 6.73 -15.43 8.49
C LEU A 66 6.57 -16.92 8.14
N PRO A 67 6.62 -17.81 9.14
CA PRO A 67 6.10 -19.17 8.99
C PRO A 67 4.62 -19.14 8.55
N GLU A 68 4.24 -20.07 7.69
CA GLU A 68 2.91 -20.12 7.07
C GLU A 68 1.77 -20.14 8.10
N ASP A 69 1.92 -20.90 9.19
CA ASP A 69 0.90 -20.99 10.25
C ASP A 69 0.60 -19.65 10.92
N LYS A 70 1.62 -18.80 11.04
CA LYS A 70 1.52 -17.44 11.61
C LYS A 70 1.05 -16.44 10.58
N ARG A 71 1.55 -16.55 9.34
CA ARG A 71 1.12 -15.72 8.21
C ARG A 71 -0.38 -15.87 7.98
N ASN A 72 -0.88 -17.10 7.97
CA ASN A 72 -2.31 -17.38 7.74
C ASN A 72 -3.18 -16.75 8.84
N ILE A 73 -2.76 -16.80 10.11
CA ILE A 73 -3.50 -16.13 11.20
C ILE A 73 -3.57 -14.60 10.98
N ILE A 74 -2.49 -13.97 10.53
CA ILE A 74 -2.47 -12.52 10.24
C ILE A 74 -3.36 -12.19 9.05
N LEU A 75 -3.24 -12.97 7.97
CA LEU A 75 -4.03 -12.79 6.75
C LEU A 75 -5.53 -12.93 7.04
N LEU A 76 -5.94 -13.99 7.73
CA LEU A 76 -7.34 -14.20 8.09
C LEU A 76 -7.90 -13.08 8.99
N PHE A 77 -7.10 -12.58 9.94
CA PHE A 77 -7.58 -11.56 10.89
C PHE A 77 -7.66 -10.15 10.29
N TYR A 78 -6.62 -9.72 9.56
CA TYR A 78 -6.50 -8.34 9.10
C TYR A 78 -6.99 -8.11 7.67
N PHE A 79 -7.07 -9.16 6.85
CA PHE A 79 -7.46 -9.03 5.44
C PHE A 79 -8.80 -9.69 5.14
N LEU A 80 -9.24 -10.66 5.95
CA LEU A 80 -10.55 -11.31 5.81
C LEU A 80 -11.49 -11.04 7.00
N ASP A 81 -11.14 -10.07 7.87
CA ASP A 81 -11.93 -9.63 9.04
C ASP A 81 -12.40 -10.77 9.98
N MET A 82 -11.68 -11.89 10.02
CA MET A 82 -12.06 -13.02 10.87
C MET A 82 -11.61 -12.79 12.32
N THR A 83 -12.49 -13.10 13.26
CA THR A 83 -12.15 -13.05 14.69
C THR A 83 -11.23 -14.20 15.11
N ASP A 84 -10.48 -14.02 16.20
CA ASP A 84 -9.67 -15.10 16.80
C ASP A 84 -10.47 -16.40 17.07
N ARG A 85 -11.78 -16.27 17.30
CA ARG A 85 -12.68 -17.41 17.51
C ARG A 85 -13.00 -18.14 16.21
N GLU A 86 -13.31 -17.41 15.14
CA GLU A 86 -13.58 -17.98 13.82
C GLU A 86 -12.33 -18.62 13.23
N ILE A 87 -11.18 -17.94 13.33
CA ILE A 87 -9.89 -18.49 12.93
C ILE A 87 -9.56 -19.76 13.71
N GLY A 88 -9.82 -19.76 15.03
CA GLY A 88 -9.61 -20.96 15.86
C GLY A 88 -10.45 -22.14 15.39
N LYS A 89 -11.74 -21.92 15.09
CA LYS A 89 -12.60 -22.97 14.50
C LYS A 89 -12.07 -23.45 13.15
N LEU A 90 -11.72 -22.51 12.27
CA LEU A 90 -11.27 -22.79 10.90
C LEU A 90 -9.98 -23.61 10.87
N LEU A 91 -9.02 -23.28 11.74
CA LEU A 91 -7.71 -23.93 11.80
C LEU A 91 -7.66 -25.09 12.82
N SER A 92 -8.79 -25.47 13.43
CA SER A 92 -8.84 -26.46 14.52
C SER A 92 -7.90 -26.13 15.70
N LEU A 93 -7.82 -24.84 16.05
CA LEU A 93 -7.01 -24.30 17.15
C LEU A 93 -7.91 -23.71 18.25
N MET A 94 -7.44 -23.75 19.50
CA MET A 94 -8.09 -22.98 20.57
C MET A 94 -7.94 -21.48 20.30
N ARG A 95 -9.01 -20.70 20.58
CA ARG A 95 -8.98 -19.22 20.50
C ARG A 95 -7.73 -18.63 21.17
N ARG A 96 -7.38 -19.11 22.37
CA ARG A 96 -6.20 -18.62 23.12
C ARG A 96 -4.89 -18.81 22.34
N THR A 97 -4.75 -19.91 21.61
CA THR A 97 -3.61 -20.18 20.74
C THR A 97 -3.54 -19.16 19.61
N VAL A 98 -4.67 -18.89 18.95
CA VAL A 98 -4.75 -17.89 17.87
C VAL A 98 -4.39 -16.50 18.39
N THR A 99 -5.00 -16.05 19.49
CA THR A 99 -4.71 -14.74 20.10
C THR A 99 -3.22 -14.59 20.41
N LYS A 100 -2.60 -15.61 21.04
CA LYS A 100 -1.17 -15.60 21.36
C LYS A 100 -0.30 -15.53 20.10
N ARG A 101 -0.61 -16.38 19.10
CA ARG A 101 0.13 -16.40 17.83
C ARG A 101 0.02 -15.07 17.11
N ARG A 102 -1.18 -14.51 16.98
CA ARG A 102 -1.44 -13.20 16.36
C ARG A 102 -0.64 -12.09 17.04
N ALA A 103 -0.75 -11.96 18.37
CA ALA A 103 -0.03 -10.93 19.12
C ALA A 103 1.50 -11.06 18.95
N SER A 104 2.05 -12.28 19.10
CA SER A 104 3.49 -12.50 18.94
C SER A 104 3.99 -12.28 17.50
N THR A 105 3.13 -12.51 16.51
CA THR A 105 3.46 -12.33 15.09
C THR A 105 3.43 -10.86 14.72
N LEU A 106 2.45 -10.11 15.23
CA LEU A 106 2.36 -8.67 15.04
C LEU A 106 3.60 -7.94 15.61
N GLU A 107 4.05 -8.34 16.80
CA GLU A 107 5.27 -7.81 17.41
C GLU A 107 6.52 -8.11 16.56
N LYS A 108 6.56 -9.26 15.89
CA LYS A 108 7.65 -9.59 14.95
C LYS A 108 7.58 -8.75 13.69
N LEU A 109 6.39 -8.61 13.09
CA LEU A 109 6.17 -7.79 11.89
C LEU A 109 6.58 -6.34 12.15
N LYS A 110 6.18 -5.78 13.30
CA LYS A 110 6.60 -4.45 13.73
C LYS A 110 8.13 -4.29 13.70
N LYS A 111 8.87 -5.24 14.29
CA LYS A 111 10.34 -5.23 14.29
C LYS A 111 10.96 -5.40 12.91
N ILE A 112 10.32 -6.16 12.01
CA ILE A 112 10.82 -6.33 10.63
C ILE A 112 10.66 -5.02 9.85
N ILE A 113 9.52 -4.35 10.02
CA ILE A 113 9.18 -3.13 9.30
C ILE A 113 9.97 -1.93 9.85
N GLU A 114 10.07 -1.75 11.17
CA GLU A 114 10.79 -0.63 11.79
C GLU A 114 12.33 -0.69 11.65
N ARG A 115 12.88 -1.83 11.22
CA ARG A 115 14.33 -1.99 10.97
C ARG A 115 14.74 -1.65 9.54
N LYS A 116 13.78 -1.36 8.66
CA LYS A 116 14.01 -0.84 7.31
C LYS A 116 13.84 0.67 7.31
#